data_AF-A0A562WTH2-F1
#
_entry.id   AF-A0A562WTH2-F1
#
_cell.length_a   1.000
_cell.length_b   1.000
_cell.length_c   1.000
_cell.angle_alpha   90.00
_cell.angle_beta   90.00
_cell.angle_gamma   90.00
#
_symmetry.space_group_name_H-M   'P 1'
#
loop_
_entity.id
_entity.type
_entity.pdbx_description
1 polymer ?
#
loop_
_entity_poly.entity_id
_entity_poly.type
_entity_poly.pdbx_seq_one_letter_code
_entity_poly.pdbx_strand_id
1 'polypeptide(L)'
;MKASVPEQKSLSARLADLTGLHVNIVSELQRCGALPRDLNKFSAEDALFIKNFKKIFGNREILRLQLARITQKEREDLAKNPGDWQLKKWELWVINRFLTLYEKKSRQPEYRIDTNQVIEELRKLFQTLPTPWVARRVSKLRQIAARRFKASRGL
;
A
#
# COMPACT_ATOMS: atom_id res chain seq x y z
N MET A 1 -42.97 11.42 -27.63
CA MET A 1 -42.26 10.43 -26.79
C MET A 1 -40.85 10.95 -26.56
N LYS A 2 -40.51 11.37 -25.33
CA LYS A 2 -39.14 11.82 -25.01
C LYS A 2 -38.25 10.58 -24.95
N ALA A 3 -37.32 10.45 -25.89
CA ALA A 3 -36.27 9.45 -25.81
C ALA A 3 -35.42 9.75 -24.58
N SER A 4 -35.47 8.84 -23.59
CA SER A 4 -34.61 8.86 -22.42
C SER A 4 -33.17 8.67 -22.89
N VAL A 5 -32.36 9.72 -22.75
CA VAL A 5 -30.91 9.66 -22.98
C VAL A 5 -30.35 8.56 -22.06
N PRO A 6 -29.58 7.58 -22.57
CA PRO A 6 -29.00 6.55 -21.72
C PRO A 6 -28.07 7.22 -20.71
N GLU A 7 -28.34 7.04 -19.42
CA GLU A 7 -27.44 7.50 -18.37
C GLU A 7 -26.03 6.98 -18.66
N GLN A 8 -25.08 7.89 -18.84
CA GLN A 8 -23.68 7.55 -18.99
C GLN A 8 -23.21 6.87 -17.70
N LYS A 9 -23.22 5.53 -17.71
CA LYS A 9 -22.69 4.73 -16.61
C LYS A 9 -21.26 5.17 -16.31
N SER A 10 -20.95 5.34 -15.02
CA SER A 10 -19.60 5.66 -14.58
C SER A 10 -18.60 4.61 -15.06
N LEU A 11 -17.34 5.01 -15.22
CA LEU A 11 -16.29 4.13 -15.76
C LEU A 11 -16.10 2.87 -14.89
N SER A 12 -16.20 3.01 -13.56
CA SER A 12 -16.18 1.88 -12.63
C SER A 12 -17.39 0.96 -12.78
N ALA A 13 -18.58 1.48 -13.11
CA ALA A 13 -19.76 0.66 -13.37
C ALA A 13 -19.61 -0.14 -14.67
N ARG A 14 -19.03 0.44 -15.72
CA ARG A 14 -18.74 -0.26 -16.97
C ARG A 14 -17.70 -1.37 -16.79
N LEU A 15 -16.65 -1.11 -16.01
CA LEU A 15 -15.67 -2.13 -15.63
C LEU A 15 -16.29 -3.21 -14.72
N ALA A 16 -17.17 -2.84 -13.80
CA ALA A 16 -17.91 -3.81 -12.98
C ALA A 16 -18.72 -4.78 -13.84
N ASP A 17 -19.44 -4.26 -14.84
CA ASP A 17 -20.18 -5.08 -15.81
C ASP A 17 -19.25 -6.01 -16.61
N LEU A 18 -18.14 -5.48 -17.12
CA LEU A 18 -17.18 -6.23 -17.96
C LEU A 18 -16.43 -7.32 -17.18
N THR A 19 -16.15 -7.05 -15.91
CA THR A 19 -15.33 -7.91 -15.06
C THR A 19 -16.16 -8.82 -14.18
N GLY A 20 -17.46 -8.55 -14.04
CA GLY A 20 -18.40 -9.22 -13.13
C GLY A 20 -18.00 -9.08 -11.66
N LEU A 21 -17.38 -7.97 -11.27
CA LEU A 21 -17.05 -7.62 -9.89
C LEU A 21 -18.02 -6.54 -9.40
N HIS A 22 -18.27 -6.48 -8.09
CA HIS A 22 -19.06 -5.39 -7.52
C HIS A 22 -18.36 -4.05 -7.74
N VAL A 23 -19.11 -2.99 -8.03
CA VAL A 23 -18.56 -1.66 -8.38
C VAL A 23 -17.57 -1.13 -7.34
N ASN A 24 -17.87 -1.32 -6.04
CA ASN A 24 -16.98 -0.93 -4.95
C ASN A 24 -15.62 -1.64 -4.98
N ILE A 25 -15.59 -2.93 -5.40
CA ILE A 25 -14.34 -3.69 -5.52
C ILE A 25 -13.53 -3.13 -6.69
N VAL A 26 -14.18 -2.83 -7.82
CA VAL A 26 -13.52 -2.22 -8.98
C VAL A 26 -12.93 -0.87 -8.63
N SER A 27 -13.70 0.00 -7.98
CA SER A 27 -13.22 1.31 -7.53
C SER A 27 -12.01 1.19 -6.61
N GLU A 28 -11.99 0.17 -5.75
CA GLU A 28 -10.89 -0.05 -4.82
C GLU A 28 -9.63 -0.61 -5.51
N LEU A 29 -9.79 -1.55 -6.44
CA LEU A 29 -8.71 -2.02 -7.29
C LEU A 29 -8.10 -0.88 -8.12
N GLN A 30 -8.92 0.04 -8.62
CA GLN A 30 -8.47 1.26 -9.32
C GLN A 30 -7.78 2.26 -8.38
N ARG A 31 -8.23 2.37 -7.12
CA ARG A 31 -7.59 3.19 -6.09
C ARG A 31 -6.18 2.68 -5.78
N CYS A 32 -6.03 1.37 -5.68
CA CYS A 32 -4.77 0.67 -5.41
C CYS A 32 -3.84 0.55 -6.63
N GLY A 33 -4.30 0.95 -7.83
CA GLY A 33 -3.53 0.86 -9.06
C GLY A 33 -3.42 -0.57 -9.64
N ALA A 34 -4.22 -1.50 -9.14
CA ALA A 34 -4.30 -2.87 -9.65
C ALA A 34 -5.16 -2.98 -10.91
N LEU A 35 -6.00 -1.98 -11.18
CA LEU A 35 -6.73 -1.83 -12.44
C LEU A 35 -6.57 -0.39 -12.97
N PRO A 36 -6.57 -0.20 -14.30
CA PRO A 36 -6.49 1.12 -14.87
C PRO A 36 -7.74 1.94 -14.56
N ARG A 37 -7.54 3.25 -14.38
CA ARG A 37 -8.63 4.24 -14.22
C ARG A 37 -9.30 4.61 -15.54
N ASP A 38 -8.76 4.12 -16.66
CA ASP A 38 -9.23 4.36 -18.02
C ASP A 38 -9.47 3.01 -18.70
N LEU A 39 -10.66 2.82 -19.27
CA LEU A 39 -11.06 1.62 -19.99
C LEU A 39 -10.17 1.34 -21.20
N ASN A 40 -9.66 2.38 -21.87
CA ASN A 40 -8.82 2.23 -23.05
C ASN A 40 -7.44 1.64 -22.72
N LYS A 41 -7.08 1.65 -21.43
CA LYS A 41 -5.83 1.06 -20.92
C LYS A 41 -6.04 -0.33 -20.34
N PHE A 42 -7.26 -0.86 -20.39
CA PHE A 42 -7.57 -2.20 -19.92
C PHE A 42 -6.98 -3.24 -20.88
N SER A 43 -6.08 -4.06 -20.35
CA SER A 43 -5.27 -5.00 -21.11
C SER A 43 -5.72 -6.45 -20.88
N ALA A 44 -5.16 -7.37 -21.68
CA ALA A 44 -5.35 -8.81 -21.45
C ALA A 44 -4.76 -9.28 -20.11
N GLU A 45 -3.70 -8.61 -19.62
CA GLU A 45 -3.12 -8.90 -18.31
C GLU A 45 -4.09 -8.54 -17.17
N ASP A 46 -4.81 -7.43 -17.29
CA ASP A 46 -5.84 -7.04 -16.33
C ASP A 46 -6.99 -8.06 -16.29
N ALA A 47 -7.41 -8.57 -17.47
CA ALA A 47 -8.42 -9.62 -17.55
C ALA A 47 -7.95 -10.92 -16.88
N LEU A 48 -6.69 -11.31 -17.07
CA LEU A 48 -6.08 -12.47 -16.43
C LEU A 48 -5.94 -12.28 -14.91
N PHE A 49 -5.53 -11.09 -14.47
CA PHE A 49 -5.50 -10.70 -13.06
C PHE A 49 -6.88 -10.87 -12.44
N ILE A 50 -7.94 -10.33 -13.05
CA ILE A 50 -9.30 -10.43 -12.53
C ILE A 50 -9.77 -11.88 -12.45
N LYS A 51 -9.47 -12.69 -13.48
CA LYS A 51 -9.77 -14.12 -13.48
C LYS A 51 -9.11 -14.83 -12.29
N ASN A 52 -7.85 -14.53 -12.01
CA ASN A 52 -7.12 -15.12 -10.88
C ASN A 52 -7.57 -14.54 -9.53
N PHE A 53 -7.83 -13.25 -9.47
CA PHE A 53 -8.36 -12.54 -8.31
C PHE A 53 -9.70 -13.15 -7.89
N LYS A 54 -10.62 -13.39 -8.82
CA LYS A 54 -11.89 -14.07 -8.54
C LYS A 54 -11.72 -15.49 -8.01
N LYS A 55 -10.71 -16.24 -8.46
CA LYS A 55 -10.43 -17.58 -7.93
C LYS A 55 -9.94 -17.55 -6.49
N ILE A 56 -9.09 -16.58 -6.16
CA ILE A 56 -8.49 -16.44 -4.82
C ILE A 56 -9.47 -15.80 -3.84
N PHE A 57 -10.04 -14.65 -4.22
CA PHE A 57 -10.91 -13.84 -3.36
C PHE A 57 -12.39 -14.23 -3.44
N GLY A 58 -12.81 -14.92 -4.49
CA GLY A 58 -14.16 -15.50 -4.57
C GLY A 58 -14.28 -16.82 -3.83
N ASN A 59 -13.17 -17.49 -3.50
CA ASN A 59 -13.16 -18.70 -2.71
C ASN A 59 -12.92 -18.36 -1.23
N ARG A 60 -14.02 -18.27 -0.48
CA ARG A 60 -14.00 -17.98 0.96
C ARG A 60 -13.08 -18.91 1.76
N GLU A 61 -12.95 -20.18 1.35
CA GLU A 61 -12.10 -21.14 2.05
C GLU A 61 -10.60 -20.89 1.80
N ILE A 62 -10.23 -20.50 0.57
CA ILE A 62 -8.84 -20.09 0.27
C ILE A 62 -8.46 -18.82 1.04
N LEU A 63 -9.35 -17.82 1.05
CA LEU A 63 -9.20 -16.61 1.86
C LEU A 63 -9.06 -16.96 3.35
N ARG A 64 -9.92 -17.84 3.86
CA ARG A 64 -9.86 -18.30 5.25
C ARG A 64 -8.55 -18.99 5.54
N LEU A 65 -8.05 -19.86 4.66
CA LEU A 65 -6.78 -20.57 4.82
C LEU A 65 -5.56 -19.62 4.74
N GLN A 66 -5.60 -18.60 3.89
CA GLN A 66 -4.56 -17.57 3.81
C GLN A 66 -4.56 -16.69 5.07
N LEU A 67 -5.75 -16.30 5.54
CA LEU A 67 -5.92 -15.48 6.74
C LEU A 67 -5.80 -16.29 8.05
N ALA A 68 -5.88 -17.63 8.01
CA ALA A 68 -5.73 -18.49 9.18
C ALA A 68 -4.29 -18.54 9.68
N ARG A 69 -3.32 -18.23 8.82
CA ARG A 69 -1.89 -18.20 9.14
C ARG A 69 -1.46 -16.92 9.84
N ILE A 70 -2.34 -15.93 9.91
CA ILE A 70 -2.08 -14.64 10.55
C ILE A 70 -2.92 -14.51 11.81
N THR A 71 -2.28 -13.99 12.85
CA THR A 71 -2.90 -13.75 14.15
C THR A 71 -3.98 -12.67 14.06
N GLN A 72 -4.86 -12.62 15.07
CA GLN A 72 -5.85 -11.53 15.20
C GLN A 72 -5.19 -10.15 15.15
N LYS A 73 -4.06 -9.98 15.85
CA LYS A 73 -3.29 -8.74 15.90
C LYS A 73 -2.76 -8.34 14.52
N GLU A 74 -2.21 -9.29 13.76
CA GLU A 74 -1.72 -9.04 12.39
C GLU A 74 -2.86 -8.70 11.42
N ARG A 75 -4.05 -9.28 11.60
CA ARG A 75 -5.25 -8.91 10.83
C ARG A 75 -5.70 -7.48 11.10
N GLU A 76 -5.68 -7.07 12.36
CA GLU A 76 -6.00 -5.70 12.76
C GLU A 76 -4.94 -4.71 12.25
N ASP A 77 -3.66 -5.08 12.27
CA ASP A 77 -2.58 -4.26 11.73
C ASP A 77 -2.67 -4.12 10.19
N LEU A 78 -3.05 -5.19 9.48
CA LEU A 78 -3.35 -5.17 8.04
C LEU A 78 -4.54 -4.26 7.71
N ALA A 79 -5.59 -4.30 8.52
CA ALA A 79 -6.76 -3.45 8.33
C ALA A 79 -6.47 -1.97 8.62
N LYS A 80 -5.58 -1.68 9.58
CA LYS A 80 -5.19 -0.31 9.95
C LYS A 80 -4.19 0.31 8.97
N ASN A 81 -3.32 -0.49 8.34
CA ASN A 81 -2.25 0.01 7.46
C ASN A 81 -2.22 -0.69 6.09
N PRO A 82 -3.27 -0.55 5.25
CA PRO A 82 -3.32 -1.12 3.90
C PRO A 82 -2.37 -0.43 2.91
N GLY A 83 -1.38 0.35 3.35
CA GLY A 83 -0.31 0.87 2.50
C GLY A 83 1.01 0.10 2.64
N ASP A 84 1.13 -0.74 3.68
CA ASP A 84 2.41 -1.34 4.08
C ASP A 84 2.76 -2.62 3.31
N TRP A 85 1.79 -3.23 2.62
CA TRP A 85 2.00 -4.39 1.75
C TRP A 85 2.79 -4.06 0.47
N GLN A 86 2.80 -2.80 0.02
CA GLN A 86 3.61 -2.36 -1.12
C GLN A 86 5.06 -2.06 -0.75
N LEU A 87 5.38 -2.03 0.56
CA LEU A 87 6.71 -1.70 1.04
C LEU A 87 7.59 -2.94 1.09
N LYS A 88 8.80 -2.83 0.54
CA LYS A 88 9.82 -3.87 0.67
C LYS A 88 10.25 -4.00 2.14
N LYS A 89 10.73 -5.18 2.53
CA LYS A 89 11.21 -5.46 3.90
C LYS A 89 12.16 -4.39 4.44
N TRP A 90 13.08 -3.92 3.61
CA TRP A 90 14.04 -2.88 3.99
C TRP A 90 13.38 -1.49 4.15
N GLU A 91 12.30 -1.20 3.43
CA GLU A 91 11.56 0.06 3.54
C GLU A 91 10.80 0.13 4.86
N LEU A 92 10.17 -0.99 5.25
CA LEU A 92 9.53 -1.14 6.57
C LEU A 92 10.56 -0.98 7.69
N TRP A 93 11.74 -1.60 7.54
CA TRP A 93 12.84 -1.44 8.49
C TRP A 93 13.26 0.03 8.63
N VAL A 94 13.42 0.77 7.52
CA VAL A 94 13.76 2.20 7.54
C VAL A 94 12.68 3.03 8.26
N ILE A 95 11.40 2.77 8.00
CA ILE A 95 10.29 3.47 8.69
C ILE A 95 10.39 3.24 10.20
N ASN A 96 10.51 1.98 10.62
CA ASN A 96 10.60 1.62 12.04
C ASN A 96 11.86 2.19 12.71
N ARG A 97 12.96 2.23 11.97
CA ARG A 97 14.21 2.85 12.44
C ARG A 97 14.00 4.34 12.70
N PHE A 98 13.38 5.07 11.76
CA PHE A 98 13.08 6.49 11.99
C PHE A 98 12.09 6.71 13.12
N LEU A 99 11.05 5.89 13.27
CA LEU A 99 10.13 5.97 14.41
C LEU A 99 10.88 5.84 15.75
N THR A 100 11.78 4.87 15.87
CA THR A 100 12.63 4.69 17.06
C THR A 100 13.51 5.92 17.31
N LEU A 101 14.09 6.50 16.26
CA LEU A 101 14.91 7.70 16.36
C LEU A 101 14.09 8.93 16.77
N TYR A 102 12.84 9.05 16.31
CA TYR A 102 11.90 10.10 16.74
C TYR A 102 11.51 9.93 18.21
N GLU A 103 11.25 8.71 18.66
CA GLU A 103 11.02 8.44 20.08
C GLU A 103 12.22 8.84 20.93
N LYS A 104 13.43 8.46 20.51
CA LYS A 104 14.67 8.87 21.18
C LYS A 104 14.79 10.39 21.25
N LYS A 105 14.56 11.09 20.12
CA LYS A 105 14.57 12.55 20.07
C LYS A 105 13.52 13.19 20.98
N SER A 106 12.34 12.57 21.13
CA SER A 106 11.31 13.08 22.04
C SER A 106 11.73 13.01 23.52
N ARG A 107 12.61 12.06 23.87
CA ARG A 107 13.17 11.90 25.22
C ARG A 107 14.45 12.71 25.42
N GLN A 108 15.19 12.96 24.34
CA GLN A 108 16.48 13.65 24.29
C GLN A 108 16.41 14.72 23.18
N PRO A 109 15.89 15.93 23.44
CA PRO A 109 15.66 16.95 22.41
C PRO A 109 16.90 17.36 21.61
N GLU A 110 18.07 17.28 22.24
CA GLU A 110 19.40 17.51 21.65
C GLU A 110 19.80 16.43 20.62
N TYR A 111 19.15 15.26 20.65
CA TYR A 111 19.44 14.18 19.72
C TYR A 111 19.10 14.57 18.28
N ARG A 112 20.11 14.50 17.41
CA ARG A 112 19.98 14.76 15.97
C ARG A 112 19.78 13.46 15.21
N ILE A 113 18.71 13.41 14.42
CA ILE A 113 18.41 12.29 13.54
C ILE A 113 19.20 12.48 12.25
N ASP A 114 20.27 11.71 12.10
CA ASP A 114 21.07 11.67 10.87
C ASP A 114 20.50 10.66 9.87
N THR A 115 20.18 11.14 8.67
CA THR A 115 19.67 10.29 7.59
C THR A 115 20.79 9.46 6.96
N ASN A 116 22.02 9.98 6.92
CA ASN A 116 23.16 9.26 6.34
C ASN A 116 23.51 8.04 7.18
N GLN A 117 23.44 8.16 8.51
CA GLN A 117 23.57 7.00 9.40
C GLN A 117 22.55 5.90 9.06
N VAL A 118 21.28 6.25 8.85
CA VAL A 118 20.24 5.25 8.50
C VAL A 118 20.50 4.60 7.14
N ILE A 119 21.01 5.34 6.15
CA ILE A 119 21.41 4.80 4.84
C ILE A 119 22.56 3.81 4.99
N GLU A 120 23.56 4.13 5.82
CA GLU A 120 24.70 3.25 6.04
C GLU A 120 24.32 1.98 6.83
N GLU A 121 23.44 2.09 7.82
CA GLU A 121 22.86 0.92 8.51
C GLU A 121 22.04 0.05 7.55
N LEU A 122 21.23 0.66 6.70
CA LEU A 122 20.46 -0.02 5.65
C LEU A 122 21.38 -0.80 4.71
N ARG A 123 22.47 -0.18 4.26
CA ARG A 123 23.49 -0.82 3.41
C ARG A 123 24.09 -2.05 4.09
N LYS A 124 24.49 -1.94 5.36
CA LYS A 124 25.10 -3.05 6.11
C LYS A 124 24.15 -4.23 6.30
N LEU A 125 22.87 -3.96 6.59
CA LEU A 125 21.90 -4.99 6.93
C LEU A 125 21.27 -5.67 5.71
N PHE A 126 21.02 -4.91 4.64
CA PHE A 126 20.27 -5.39 3.48
C PHE A 126 21.09 -5.45 2.20
N GLN A 127 22.39 -5.16 2.28
CA GLN A 127 23.32 -5.16 1.14
C GLN A 127 22.81 -4.29 -0.03
N THR A 128 22.04 -3.24 0.28
CA THR A 128 21.49 -2.35 -0.74
C THR A 128 22.58 -1.46 -1.32
N LEU A 129 22.64 -1.35 -2.65
CA LEU A 129 23.57 -0.43 -3.31
C LEU A 129 23.21 1.03 -2.99
N PRO A 130 24.19 1.87 -2.60
CA PRO A 130 23.98 3.29 -2.33
C PRO A 130 23.76 4.04 -3.64
N THR A 131 22.54 3.97 -4.16
CA THR A 131 22.14 4.70 -5.36
C THR A 131 21.42 5.99 -4.98
N PRO A 132 21.44 7.03 -5.84
CA PRO A 132 20.65 8.24 -5.63
C PRO A 132 19.15 7.95 -5.44
N TRP A 133 18.65 6.87 -6.05
CA TRP A 133 17.28 6.41 -5.88
C TRP A 133 16.99 5.97 -4.44
N VAL A 134 17.88 5.15 -3.84
CA VAL A 134 17.74 4.70 -2.45
C VAL A 134 17.73 5.89 -1.49
N ALA A 135 18.64 6.86 -1.66
CA ALA A 135 18.70 8.05 -0.81
C ALA A 135 17.40 8.88 -0.87
N ARG A 136 16.85 9.10 -2.08
CA ARG A 136 15.55 9.76 -2.27
C ARG A 136 14.42 8.97 -1.62
N ARG A 137 14.45 7.63 -1.74
CA ARG A 137 13.42 6.76 -1.17
C ARG A 137 13.46 6.76 0.35
N VAL A 138 14.64 6.67 0.96
CA VAL A 138 14.84 6.80 2.41
C VAL A 138 14.31 8.15 2.92
N SER A 139 14.53 9.24 2.18
CA SER A 139 13.98 10.56 2.51
C SER A 139 12.44 10.57 2.52
N LYS A 140 11.80 9.93 1.53
CA LYS A 140 10.33 9.76 1.52
C LYS A 140 9.84 8.92 2.70
N LEU A 141 10.54 7.83 3.02
CA LEU A 141 10.21 6.96 4.16
C LEU A 141 10.35 7.71 5.49
N ARG A 142 11.35 8.60 5.63
CA ARG A 142 11.48 9.50 6.78
C ARG A 142 10.26 10.41 6.95
N GLN A 143 9.76 10.99 5.86
CA GLN A 143 8.54 11.83 5.90
C GLN A 143 7.29 11.02 6.29
N ILE A 144 7.20 9.76 5.86
CA ILE A 144 6.12 8.85 6.28
C ILE A 144 6.22 8.56 7.78
N ALA A 145 7.42 8.20 8.25
CA ALA A 145 7.67 7.95 9.67
C ALA A 145 7.36 9.18 10.54
N ALA A 146 7.76 10.39 10.10
CA ALA A 146 7.46 11.63 10.80
C ALA A 146 5.95 11.88 10.93
N ARG A 147 5.18 11.65 9.86
CA ARG A 147 3.72 11.78 9.88
C ARG A 147 3.08 10.77 10.83
N ARG A 148 3.53 9.51 10.82
CA ARG A 148 3.06 8.47 11.75
C ARG A 148 3.34 8.82 13.20
N PHE A 149 4.54 9.32 13.48
CA PHE A 149 4.94 9.72 14.83
C PHE A 149 4.11 10.89 15.37
N LYS A 150 3.79 11.89 14.53
CA LYS A 150 2.90 12.99 14.91
C LYS A 150 1.48 12.50 15.21
N ALA A 151 0.93 11.69 14.30
CA ALA A 151 -0.41 11.12 14.44
C ALA A 151 -0.57 10.28 15.71
N SER A 152 0.45 9.49 16.10
CA SER A 152 0.40 8.68 17.33
C SER A 152 0.48 9.49 18.62
N ARG A 153 0.88 10.77 18.53
CA ARG A 153 0.98 11.70 19.68
C ARG A 153 -0.14 12.73 19.72
N GLY A 154 -1.06 12.73 18.75
CA GLY A 154 -2.10 13.75 18.63
C GLY A 154 -1.55 15.15 18.32
N LEU A 155 -0.39 15.23 17.64
CA LEU A 155 0.32 16.46 17.28
C LEU A 155 0.20 16.81 15.79
#